data_AF-A0A9E5W233-F1
#
_entry.id   AF-A0A9E5W233-F1
#
_cell.length_a   1.000
_cell.length_b   1.000
_cell.length_c   1.000
_cell.angle_alpha   90.00
_cell.angle_beta   90.00
_cell.angle_gamma   90.00
#
_symmetry.space_group_name_H-M   'P 1'
#
loop_
_entity.id
_entity.type
_entity.pdbx_description
1 polymer ?
#
loop_
_entity_poly.entity_id
_entity_poly.type
_entity_poly.pdbx_seq_one_letter_code
_entity_poly.pdbx_strand_id
1 'polypeptide(L)' 'MGEEIMLQRKWNCASDFIIRVSRSDEGFFQGKIEHVQSGQVHRFKDFMEMLLLIQGKLDRLGYPQAETELRCWSD' A
#
# COMPACT_ATOMS: atom_id res chain seq x y z
N MET A 1 8.80 -32.07 14.28
CA MET A 1 8.80 -31.80 12.84
C MET A 1 7.60 -30.90 12.58
N GLY A 2 7.64 -29.68 13.07
CA GLY A 2 8.05 -28.52 12.28
C GLY A 2 6.87 -27.54 12.31
N GLU A 3 6.50 -27.09 13.52
CA GLU A 3 5.54 -26.00 13.68
C GLU A 3 6.20 -24.75 13.14
N GLU A 4 5.76 -24.32 11.97
CA GLU A 4 6.17 -23.06 11.38
C GLU A 4 5.51 -21.95 12.21
N ILE A 5 6.22 -21.53 13.24
CA ILE A 5 5.82 -20.44 14.13
C ILE A 5 5.78 -19.18 13.28
N MET A 6 4.57 -18.79 12.85
CA MET A 6 4.32 -17.44 12.37
C MET A 6 4.62 -16.50 13.53
N LEU A 7 5.83 -15.93 13.51
CA LEU A 7 6.25 -14.89 14.42
C LEU A 7 5.26 -13.72 14.27
N GLN A 8 4.32 -13.64 15.22
CA GLN A 8 3.54 -12.44 15.49
C GLN A 8 4.50 -11.34 15.95
N ARG A 9 5.16 -10.70 14.99
CA ARG A 9 5.62 -9.33 15.17
C ARG A 9 4.38 -8.48 15.23
N LYS A 10 3.93 -8.19 16.45
CA LYS A 10 2.96 -7.15 16.76
C LYS A 10 3.57 -5.80 16.39
N TRP A 11 3.61 -5.49 15.10
CA TRP A 11 3.59 -4.13 14.60
C TRP A 11 2.13 -3.73 14.51
N ASN A 12 1.71 -2.81 15.39
CA ASN A 12 0.39 -2.19 15.32
C ASN A 12 0.35 -1.13 14.19
N CYS A 13 0.89 -1.49 13.02
CA CYS A 13 0.81 -0.69 11.81
C CYS A 13 -0.19 -1.42 10.91
N ALA A 14 -1.48 -1.17 11.10
CA ALA A 14 -2.47 -1.56 10.12
C ALA A 14 -2.10 -0.85 8.80
N SER A 15 -1.52 -1.59 7.85
CA SER A 15 -1.21 -1.03 6.54
C SER A 15 -2.52 -0.76 5.80
N ASP A 16 -2.69 0.45 5.26
CA ASP A 16 -3.88 0.78 4.45
C ASP A 16 -3.88 0.05 3.10
N PHE A 17 -2.68 -0.22 2.57
CA PHE A 17 -2.50 -0.85 1.27
C PHE A 17 -1.54 -2.04 1.33
N ILE A 18 -1.89 -3.10 0.60
CA ILE A 18 -1.00 -4.23 0.29
C ILE A 18 -0.66 -4.15 -1.20
N ILE A 19 0.63 -4.02 -1.51
CA ILE A 19 1.15 -3.95 -2.88
C ILE A 19 1.86 -5.27 -3.19
N ARG A 20 1.44 -5.93 -4.27
CA ARG A 20 2.10 -7.14 -4.78
C ARG A 20 2.69 -6.83 -6.15
N VAL A 21 4.02 -6.81 -6.21
CA VAL A 21 4.77 -6.53 -7.44
C VAL A 21 5.03 -7.84 -8.16
N SER A 22 4.70 -7.87 -9.44
CA SER A 22 5.05 -8.95 -10.36
C SER A 22 6.20 -8.47 -11.23
N ARG A 23 7.33 -9.17 -11.21
CA ARG A 23 8.44 -8.85 -12.11
C ARG A 23 8.04 -9.23 -13.54
N SER A 24 8.06 -8.29 -14.47
CA SER A 24 8.11 -8.61 -15.90
C SER A 24 9.56 -8.77 -16.34
N ASP A 25 9.80 -9.60 -17.34
CA ASP A 25 11.13 -9.83 -17.92
C ASP A 25 11.73 -8.53 -18.53
N GLU A 26 10.88 -7.53 -18.77
CA GLU A 26 11.22 -6.21 -19.33
C GLU A 26 11.53 -5.14 -18.27
N GLY A 27 11.53 -5.49 -16.97
CA GLY A 27 11.93 -4.57 -15.90
C GLY A 27 10.86 -3.54 -15.48
N PHE A 28 9.60 -3.72 -15.92
CA PHE A 28 8.50 -2.84 -15.53
C PHE A 28 7.92 -3.23 -14.15
N PHE A 29 7.62 -2.20 -13.36
CA PHE A 29 7.02 -2.34 -12.03
C PHE A 29 5.50 -2.50 -12.17
N GLN A 30 5.06 -3.72 -12.48
CA GLN A 30 3.64 -4.06 -12.62
C GLN A 30 3.16 -4.89 -11.43
N GLY A 31 1.86 -5.00 -11.23
CA GLY A 31 1.33 -5.77 -10.12
C GLY A 31 -0.13 -5.48 -9.78
N LYS A 32 -0.45 -5.68 -8.51
CA LYS A 32 -1.76 -5.34 -7.94
C LYS A 32 -1.63 -4.64 -6.60
N ILE A 33 -2.56 -3.75 -6.33
CA ILE A 33 -2.73 -3.03 -5.07
C ILE A 33 -4.09 -3.38 -4.48
N GLU A 34 -4.12 -3.63 -3.17
CA GLU A 34 -5.32 -3.91 -2.39
C GLU A 34 -5.44 -2.89 -1.27
N HIS A 35 -6.60 -2.24 -1.15
CA HIS A 35 -6.93 -1.42 0.02
C HIS A 35 -7.54 -2.31 1.10
N VAL A 36 -6.84 -2.48 2.23
CA VAL A 36 -7.12 -3.49 3.25
C VAL A 36 -8.53 -3.32 3.83
N GLN A 37 -8.91 -2.09 4.20
CA GLN A 37 -10.19 -1.85 4.87
C GLN A 37 -11.40 -2.12 3.97
N SER A 38 -11.29 -1.88 2.66
CA SER A 38 -12.42 -2.06 1.74
C SER A 38 -12.34 -3.30 0.86
N GLY A 39 -11.24 -4.08 0.93
CA GLY A 39 -10.98 -5.22 0.06
C GLY A 39 -10.91 -4.89 -1.44
N GLN A 40 -10.75 -3.61 -1.79
CA GLN A 40 -10.77 -3.18 -3.20
C GLN A 40 -9.41 -3.47 -3.83
N VAL A 41 -9.40 -4.17 -4.98
CA VAL A 41 -8.18 -4.59 -5.68
C VAL A 41 -8.11 -3.96 -7.06
N HIS A 42 -6.96 -3.40 -7.41
CA HIS A 42 -6.66 -2.87 -8.75
C HIS A 42 -5.34 -3.41 -9.26
N ARG A 43 -5.18 -3.51 -10.58
CA ARG A 43 -3.91 -3.81 -11.24
C ARG A 43 -3.25 -2.50 -11.67
N PHE A 44 -1.92 -2.49 -11.65
CA PHE A 44 -1.11 -1.40 -12.20
C PHE A 44 -0.06 -2.01 -13.14
N LYS A 45 0.27 -1.27 -14.21
CA LYS A 45 1.23 -1.65 -15.26
C LYS A 45 2.58 -1.00 -15.06
N ASP A 46 2.61 0.10 -14.32
CA ASP A 46 3.84 0.80 -13.95
C ASP A 46 3.70 1.46 -12.58
N PHE A 47 4.81 2.05 -12.13
CA PHE A 47 4.89 2.73 -10.84
C PHE A 47 3.98 3.97 -10.75
N MET A 48 3.79 4.70 -11.86
CA MET A 48 2.94 5.90 -11.85
C MET A 48 1.46 5.55 -11.73
N GLU A 49 0.99 4.52 -12.44
CA GLU A 49 -0.37 4.01 -12.29
C GLU A 49 -0.65 3.57 -10.85
N MET A 50 0.32 2.93 -10.20
CA MET A 50 0.21 2.57 -8.77
C MET A 50 0.03 3.81 -7.88
N LEU A 51 0.82 4.87 -8.09
CA LEU A 51 0.70 6.10 -7.31
C LEU A 51 -0.64 6.80 -7.52
N LEU A 52 -1.14 6.84 -8.75
CA LEU A 52 -2.46 7.43 -9.06
C LEU A 52 -3.60 6.65 -8.41
N LEU A 53 -3.49 5.32 -8.32
CA LEU A 53 -4.46 4.49 -7.61
C LEU A 53 -4.47 4.77 -6.10
N ILE A 54 -3.30 4.97 -5.49
CA ILE A 54 -3.17 5.34 -4.06
C ILE A 54 -3.77 6.73 -3.84
N GLN A 55 -3.33 7.73 -4.60
CA GLN A 55 -3.81 9.10 -4.49
C GLN A 55 -5.33 9.18 -4.67
N GLY A 56 -5.87 8.58 -5.74
CA GLY A 56 -7.31 8.58 -5.98
C GLY A 56 -8.13 7.87 -4.90
N LYS A 57 -7.53 6.90 -4.17
CA LYS A 57 -8.19 6.28 -3.01
C LYS A 57 -8.16 7.19 -1.79
N LEU A 58 -7.02 7.83 -1.52
CA LEU A 58 -6.84 8.78 -0.41
C LEU A 58 -7.76 10.01 -0.58
N ASP A 59 -7.87 10.56 -1.79
CA ASP A 59 -8.76 11.69 -2.10
C ASP A 59 -10.22 11.33 -1.80
N ARG A 60 -10.67 10.13 -2.19
CA ARG A 60 -12.04 9.65 -1.92
C ARG A 60 -12.33 9.42 -0.45
N LEU A 61 -11.30 9.09 0.33
CA LEU A 61 -11.41 8.93 1.77
C LEU A 61 -11.31 10.29 2.49
N GLY A 62 -10.95 11.37 1.79
CA GLY A 62 -10.80 12.70 2.37
C GLY A 62 -9.49 12.89 3.14
N TYR A 63 -8.42 12.22 2.72
CA TYR A 63 -7.09 12.43 3.31
C TYR A 63 -6.43 13.74 2.81
N PRO A 64 -5.54 14.36 3.62
CA PRO A 64 -5.23 13.99 5.00
C PRO A 64 -6.45 14.16 5.91
N GLN A 65 -6.72 13.16 6.76
CA GLN A 65 -7.76 13.27 7.78
C GLN A 65 -7.37 14.40 8.75
N ALA A 66 -8.33 14.99 9.46
CA ALA A 66 -8.05 16.07 10.42
C ALA A 66 -6.97 15.70 11.47
N GLU A 67 -6.82 14.41 11.78
CA GLU A 67 -5.83 13.86 12.70
C GLU A 67 -4.47 13.54 12.04
N THR A 68 -4.32 13.73 10.73
CA THR A 68 -3.08 13.47 10.01
C THR A 68 -2.10 14.63 10.24
N GLU A 69 -1.05 14.37 11.02
CA GLU A 69 0.04 15.32 11.17
C GLU A 69 0.90 15.35 9.91
N LEU A 70 1.00 16.54 9.28
CA LEU A 70 1.98 16.77 8.24
C LEU A 70 3.38 16.76 8.86
N ARG A 71 4.22 15.81 8.46
CA ARG A 71 5.64 15.88 8.81
C ARG A 71 6.25 17.12 8.15
N CYS A 72 6.71 18.05 8.97
CA CYS A 72 7.65 19.09 8.57
C CYS A 72 9.09 18.61 8.85
N TRP A 73 10.03 19.03 8.02
CA TRP A 73 11.45 18.94 8.35
C TRP A 73 11.79 20.19 9.15
N SER A 74 12.39 20.04 10.32
CA SER A 74 12.94 21.15 11.09
C SER A 74 14.36 21.41 10.59
N ASP A 75 14.66 22.66 10.24
CA ASP A 75 16.02 23.11 9.90
C ASP A 75 16.93 23.18 11.15
#